data_AF-A0A841PSK6-F1
#
_entry.id   AF-A0A841PSK6-F1
#
_cell.length_a   1.000
_cell.length_b   1.000
_cell.length_c   1.000
_cell.angle_alpha   90.00
_cell.angle_beta   90.00
_cell.angle_gamma   90.00
#
_symmetry.space_group_name_H-M   'P 1'
#
loop_
_entity.id
_entity.type
_entity.pdbx_description
1 polymer ?
#
loop_
_entity_poly.entity_id
_entity_poly.type
_entity_poly.pdbx_seq_one_letter_code
_entity_poly.pdbx_strand_id
1 'polypeptide(L)'
;MYWKGSENERIQCSPGIKILGEYYITDSIQMVTRWIRQGRIKAIRSENRKEGYLINHEDLFDYIDEIRPGLPIMKAVYDSYIENLPLDEEINEYMSTNNVYKISKTQ
;
A
#
# COMPACT_ATOMS: atom_id res chain seq x y z
N MET A 1 -2.99 -8.39 4.05
CA MET A 1 -4.22 -7.55 4.09
C MET A 1 -4.61 -7.15 2.67
N TYR A 2 -5.47 -7.93 2.01
CA TYR A 2 -5.98 -7.59 0.68
C TYR A 2 -7.14 -6.60 0.77
N TRP A 3 -7.01 -5.48 0.07
CA TRP A 3 -8.00 -4.41 0.03
C TRP A 3 -9.28 -4.88 -0.69
N LYS A 4 -10.46 -4.66 -0.10
CA LYS A 4 -11.78 -5.06 -0.61
C LYS A 4 -12.47 -3.88 -1.33
N GLY A 5 -11.80 -3.31 -2.33
CA GLY A 5 -12.30 -2.14 -3.06
C GLY A 5 -13.08 -2.51 -4.31
N SER A 6 -14.02 -1.65 -4.71
CA SER A 6 -14.75 -1.81 -5.98
C SER A 6 -13.87 -1.43 -7.18
N GLU A 7 -14.12 -2.02 -8.34
CA GLU A 7 -13.33 -1.90 -9.59
C GLU A 7 -13.19 -0.44 -10.12
N ASN A 8 -13.85 0.54 -9.50
CA ASN A 8 -13.77 1.97 -9.86
C ASN A 8 -13.34 2.87 -8.70
N GLU A 9 -12.67 2.30 -7.70
CA GLU A 9 -12.29 3.04 -6.51
C GLU A 9 -11.12 3.98 -6.75
N ARG A 10 -11.33 5.23 -6.33
CA ARG A 10 -10.34 6.30 -6.42
C ARG A 10 -9.71 6.54 -5.07
N ILE A 11 -8.40 6.53 -5.04
CA ILE A 11 -7.59 6.71 -3.84
C ILE A 11 -6.97 8.11 -3.88
N GLN A 12 -7.10 8.86 -2.78
CA GLN A 12 -6.34 10.10 -2.64
C GLN A 12 -4.83 9.81 -2.67
N CYS A 13 -4.05 10.76 -3.20
CA CYS A 13 -2.59 10.63 -3.29
C CYS A 13 -1.93 10.29 -1.94
N SER A 14 -2.44 10.83 -0.82
CA SER A 14 -1.93 10.57 0.53
C SER A 14 -2.03 9.08 0.95
N PRO A 15 -3.21 8.43 0.92
CA PRO A 15 -3.30 6.98 1.06
C PRO A 15 -2.53 6.19 -0.01
N GLY A 16 -2.47 6.66 -1.26
CA GLY A 16 -1.71 6.01 -2.33
C GLY A 16 -0.21 5.88 -2.04
N ILE A 17 0.37 6.83 -1.31
CA ILE A 17 1.78 6.74 -0.87
C ILE A 17 2.00 5.59 0.09
N LYS A 18 1.04 5.28 0.97
CA LYS A 18 1.16 4.14 1.89
C LYS A 18 1.27 2.84 1.11
N ILE A 19 0.43 2.68 0.08
CA ILE A 19 0.46 1.54 -0.82
C ILE A 19 1.83 1.47 -1.53
N LEU A 20 2.30 2.58 -2.11
CA LEU A 20 3.62 2.62 -2.76
C LEU A 20 4.78 2.30 -1.80
N GLY A 21 4.65 2.66 -0.52
CA GLY A 21 5.59 2.30 0.54
C GLY A 21 5.58 0.80 0.86
N GLU A 22 4.40 0.18 0.94
CA GLU A 22 4.24 -1.26 1.12
C GLU A 22 4.86 -2.09 -0.03
N TYR A 23 4.93 -1.51 -1.22
CA TYR A 23 5.60 -2.09 -2.39
C TYR A 23 7.06 -1.62 -2.56
N TYR A 24 7.62 -0.95 -1.55
CA TYR A 24 9.01 -0.48 -1.53
C TYR A 24 9.38 0.41 -2.74
N ILE A 25 8.44 1.22 -3.20
CA ILE A 25 8.64 2.16 -4.32
C ILE A 25 9.00 3.55 -3.80
N THR A 26 8.14 4.15 -2.98
CA THR A 26 8.39 5.47 -2.39
C THR A 26 7.44 5.75 -1.23
N ASP A 27 7.89 6.57 -0.29
CA ASP A 27 7.11 7.19 0.78
C ASP A 27 6.96 8.73 0.59
N SER A 28 7.41 9.27 -0.56
CA SER A 28 7.47 10.71 -0.81
C SER A 28 6.30 11.22 -1.65
N ILE A 29 5.42 12.01 -1.04
CA ILE A 29 4.32 12.70 -1.75
C ILE A 29 4.78 13.59 -2.90
N GLN A 30 5.98 14.17 -2.77
CA GLN A 30 6.54 15.04 -3.79
C GLN A 30 6.91 14.25 -5.05
N MET A 31 7.45 13.04 -4.89
CA MET A 31 7.74 12.14 -6.00
C MET A 31 6.46 11.66 -6.68
N VAL A 32 5.45 11.23 -5.90
CA VAL A 32 4.16 10.79 -6.45
C VAL A 32 3.48 11.91 -7.24
N THR A 33 3.45 13.13 -6.68
CA THR A 33 2.89 14.29 -7.37
C THR A 33 3.65 14.62 -8.66
N ARG A 34 4.99 14.48 -8.67
CA ARG A 34 5.81 14.65 -9.87
C ARG A 34 5.45 13.61 -10.93
N TRP A 35 5.30 12.35 -10.57
CA TRP A 35 4.95 11.28 -11.51
C TRP A 35 3.55 11.45 -12.12
N ILE A 36 2.58 11.92 -11.32
CA ILE A 36 1.26 12.30 -11.82
C ILE A 36 1.37 13.41 -12.86
N ARG A 37 2.13 14.47 -12.58
CA ARG A 37 2.34 15.58 -13.53
C ARG A 37 3.08 15.16 -14.79
N GLN A 38 3.94 14.15 -14.71
CA GLN A 38 4.64 13.55 -15.85
C GLN A 38 3.76 12.56 -16.64
N GLY A 39 2.55 12.27 -16.17
CA GLY A 39 1.64 11.31 -16.81
C GLY A 39 2.04 9.85 -16.61
N ARG A 40 2.95 9.56 -15.68
CA ARG A 40 3.37 8.18 -15.35
C ARG A 40 2.33 7.43 -14.51
N ILE A 41 1.64 8.16 -13.66
CA ILE A 41 0.50 7.67 -12.87
C ILE A 41 -0.72 8.47 -13.31
N LYS A 42 -1.74 7.80 -13.83
CA LYS A 42 -2.99 8.47 -14.20
C LYS A 42 -3.76 8.87 -12.95
N ALA A 43 -4.12 10.15 -12.86
CA ALA A 43 -4.89 10.68 -11.76
C ALA A 43 -5.75 11.85 -12.23
N ILE A 44 -6.87 12.08 -11.55
CA ILE A 44 -7.69 13.28 -11.72
C ILE A 44 -7.46 14.23 -10.55
N ARG A 45 -7.63 15.53 -10.78
CA ARG A 45 -7.60 16.49 -9.69
C ARG A 45 -8.88 16.36 -8.87
N SER A 46 -8.79 16.32 -7.54
CA SER A 46 -9.99 16.38 -6.68
C SER A 46 -10.70 17.72 -6.87
N GLU A 47 -12.03 17.72 -6.74
CA GLU A 47 -12.85 18.93 -6.71
C GLU A 47 -12.37 19.88 -5.60
N ASN A 48 -12.02 19.33 -4.45
CA ASN A 48 -11.37 20.05 -3.38
C ASN A 48 -9.86 20.10 -3.61
N ARG A 49 -9.35 21.28 -3.98
CA ARG A 49 -7.92 21.49 -4.25
C ARG A 49 -7.00 21.11 -3.09
N LYS A 50 -7.48 21.14 -1.84
CA LYS A 50 -6.68 20.77 -0.66
C LYS A 50 -6.46 19.25 -0.56
N GLU A 51 -7.30 18.45 -1.20
CA GLU A 51 -7.19 16.98 -1.22
C GLU A 51 -6.25 16.47 -2.31
N GLY A 52 -5.84 17.34 -3.24
CA GLY A 52 -4.83 17.03 -4.25
C GLY A 52 -5.38 16.21 -5.42
N TYR A 53 -4.85 15.00 -5.61
CA TYR A 53 -5.15 14.12 -6.74
C TYR A 53 -5.82 12.83 -6.27
N LEU A 54 -6.72 12.33 -7.11
CA LEU A 54 -7.40 11.04 -6.99
C LEU A 54 -6.85 10.11 -8.07
N ILE A 55 -6.26 9.01 -7.62
CA ILE A 55 -5.63 7.98 -8.46
C ILE A 55 -6.60 6.79 -8.53
N ASN A 56 -6.89 6.25 -9.71
CA ASN A 56 -7.65 5.01 -9.77
C ASN A 56 -6.80 3.87 -9.20
N HIS A 57 -7.43 2.94 -8.50
CA HIS A 57 -6.73 1.79 -7.94
C HIS A 57 -5.96 1.00 -9.02
N GLU A 58 -6.61 0.65 -10.12
CA GLU A 58 -5.99 -0.08 -11.23
C GLU A 58 -4.76 0.66 -11.79
N ASP A 59 -4.90 1.95 -12.10
CA ASP A 59 -3.78 2.76 -12.62
C ASP A 59 -2.59 2.82 -11.65
N LEU A 60 -2.83 2.74 -10.33
CA LEU A 60 -1.76 2.69 -9.33
C LEU A 60 -1.06 1.32 -9.32
N PHE A 61 -1.82 0.24 -9.41
CA PHE A 61 -1.27 -1.13 -9.41
C PHE A 61 -0.59 -1.49 -10.73
N ASP A 62 -1.10 -1.01 -11.86
CA ASP A 62 -0.43 -1.08 -13.15
C ASP A 62 0.95 -0.42 -13.08
N TYR A 63 1.02 0.78 -12.47
CA TYR A 63 2.29 1.46 -12.24
C TYR A 63 3.22 0.67 -11.30
N ILE A 64 2.68 0.07 -10.24
CA ILE A 64 3.47 -0.77 -9.32
C ILE A 64 4.05 -1.97 -10.05
N ASP A 65 3.26 -2.66 -10.87
CA ASP A 65 3.73 -3.83 -11.63
C ASP A 65 4.73 -3.43 -12.72
N GLU A 66 4.58 -2.25 -13.33
CA GLU A 66 5.60 -1.70 -14.25
C GLU A 66 6.95 -1.48 -13.55
N ILE A 67 6.94 -0.95 -12.32
CA ILE A 67 8.17 -0.66 -11.56
C ILE A 67 8.75 -1.90 -10.88
N ARG A 68 7.90 -2.82 -10.41
CA ARG A 68 8.26 -4.05 -9.70
C ARG A 68 7.43 -5.24 -10.22
N PRO A 69 7.75 -5.76 -11.42
CA PRO A 69 6.99 -6.85 -12.01
C PRO A 69 6.91 -8.06 -11.08
N GLY A 70 5.69 -8.56 -10.86
CA GLY A 70 5.44 -9.76 -10.06
C GLY A 70 5.56 -9.59 -8.53
N LEU A 71 6.01 -8.43 -8.04
CA LEU A 71 5.99 -8.13 -6.61
C LEU A 71 4.55 -8.08 -6.05
N PRO A 72 3.54 -7.50 -6.73
CA PRO A 72 2.15 -7.59 -6.31
C PRO A 72 1.71 -9.01 -6.00
N ILE A 73 1.99 -9.95 -6.90
CA ILE A 73 1.62 -11.36 -6.78
C ILE A 73 2.39 -12.03 -5.64
N MET A 74 3.69 -11.81 -5.53
CA MET A 74 4.51 -12.39 -4.45
C MET A 74 4.06 -11.91 -3.07
N LYS A 75 3.83 -10.60 -2.92
CA LYS A 75 3.34 -10.01 -1.67
C LYS A 75 1.97 -10.56 -1.31
N ALA A 76 1.10 -10.68 -2.31
CA ALA A 76 -0.20 -11.32 -2.21
C ALA A 76 -0.11 -12.75 -1.60
N VAL A 77 0.75 -13.61 -2.16
CA VAL A 77 0.94 -14.98 -1.68
C VAL A 77 1.52 -14.99 -0.26
N TYR A 78 2.51 -14.15 0.00
CA TYR A 78 3.17 -14.04 1.30
C TYR A 78 2.21 -13.57 2.40
N ASP A 79 1.43 -12.53 2.13
CA ASP A 79 0.42 -12.01 3.06
C ASP A 79 -0.62 -13.10 3.38
N SER A 80 -1.07 -13.85 2.37
CA SER A 80 -1.98 -14.98 2.56
C SER A 80 -1.36 -16.09 3.40
N TYR A 81 -0.09 -16.41 3.17
CA TYR A 81 0.62 -17.41 3.95
C TYR A 81 0.71 -16.99 5.42
N ILE A 82 1.14 -15.76 5.70
CA ILE A 82 1.22 -15.22 7.07
C ILE A 82 -0.14 -15.27 7.77
N GLU A 83 -1.20 -14.82 7.10
CA GLU A 83 -2.55 -14.78 7.68
C GLU A 83 -3.07 -16.19 8.06
N ASN A 84 -2.56 -17.24 7.42
CA ASN A 84 -2.93 -18.63 7.66
C ASN A 84 -1.85 -19.43 8.40
N LEU A 85 -0.78 -18.79 8.90
CA LEU A 85 0.25 -19.48 9.65
C LEU A 85 -0.35 -20.01 10.98
N PRO A 86 -0.27 -21.32 11.24
CA PRO A 86 -0.59 -21.85 12.55
C PRO A 86 0.52 -21.42 13.52
N LEU A 87 0.23 -20.45 14.38
CA LEU A 87 1.15 -20.03 15.43
C LEU A 87 1.04 -21.02 16.59
N ASP A 88 2.14 -21.70 16.92
CA ASP A 88 2.22 -22.54 18.12
C ASP A 88 1.94 -21.71 19.39
N GLU A 89 1.25 -22.29 20.37
CA GLU A 89 0.84 -21.60 21.62
C GLU A 89 2.03 -20.94 22.35
N GLU A 90 3.20 -21.58 22.31
CA GLU A 90 4.45 -21.10 22.92
C GLU A 90 4.97 -19.82 22.25
N ILE A 91 4.80 -19.69 20.93
CA ILE A 91 5.15 -18.47 20.18
C ILE A 91 4.17 -17.35 20.53
N ASN A 92 2.88 -17.64 20.68
CA ASN A 92 1.89 -16.63 21.08
C ASN A 92 2.15 -16.09 22.49
N GLU A 93 2.54 -16.95 23.43
CA GLU A 93 2.94 -16.54 24.78
C GLU A 93 4.21 -15.66 24.75
N TYR A 94 5.21 -16.03 23.96
CA TYR A 94 6.43 -15.24 23.76
C TYR A 94 6.15 -13.87 23.11
N MET A 95 5.30 -13.82 22.08
CA MET A 95 4.93 -12.58 21.37
C MET A 95 4.02 -11.68 22.20
N SER A 96 3.23 -12.24 23.13
CA SER A 96 2.40 -11.47 24.07
C SER A 96 3.20 -10.88 25.23
N THR A 97 4.22 -11.60 25.71
CA THR A 97 5.08 -11.16 26.82
C THR A 97 6.15 -10.19 26.38
N ASN A 98 6.75 -10.42 25.21
CA ASN A 98 7.70 -9.50 24.58
C ASN A 98 6.93 -8.66 23.56
N ASN A 99 6.50 -7.49 23.99
CA ASN A 99 5.77 -6.48 23.21
C ASN A 99 6.58 -5.93 22.01
N VAL A 100 6.98 -6.80 21.08
CA VAL A 100 7.85 -6.52 19.93
C VAL A 100 7.05 -5.96 18.75
N TYR A 101 5.72 -6.14 18.72
CA TYR A 101 4.84 -5.60 17.68
C TYR A 101 4.28 -4.19 17.95
N LYS A 102 4.57 -3.56 19.10
CA LYS A 102 4.16 -2.15 19.32
C LYS A 102 5.10 -1.11 18.71
N ILE A 103 6.22 -1.50 18.11
CA ILE A 103 7.19 -0.51 17.59
C ILE A 103 6.80 0.06 16.20
N SER A 104 5.73 -0.43 15.55
CA SER A 104 5.25 0.13 14.28
C SER A 104 3.88 0.85 14.36
N LYS A 105 3.29 0.95 15.56
CA LYS A 105 2.12 1.79 15.82
C LYS A 105 2.32 2.63 17.07
N THR A 106 3.23 3.59 17.00
CA THR A 106 3.22 4.74 17.90
C THR A 106 2.96 5.98 17.06
N GLN A 107 1.87 6.63 17.45
CA GLN A 107 1.28 7.86 16.94
C GLN A 107 2.07 9.08 17.42
#